data_AF-A0A2V2EBT4-F1
#
_entry.id   AF-A0A2V2EBT4-F1
#
_cell.length_a   1.000
_cell.length_b   1.000
_cell.length_c   1.000
_cell.angle_alpha   90.00
_cell.angle_beta   90.00
_cell.angle_gamma   90.00
#
_symmetry.space_group_name_H-M   'P 1'
#
loop_
_entity.id
_entity.type
_entity.pdbx_description
1 polymer ?
#
loop_
_entity_poly.entity_id
_entity_poly.type
_entity_poly.pdbx_seq_one_letter_code
_entity_poly.pdbx_strand_id
1 'polypeptide(L)'
;MTAKEVRNIISRRLHGFIGQPVILHEQDVGEPAPPLLYYRFISPLIPLGGASIWHEGGKQYRREPTETTMSITAVSYDRNSSNGYIHGDDEALELAERAISWMLHIGRHDLLLEGITVVEISNVQCRSNLMINEVARQYGFDVRLRFERTTIIDMQDIKDGNIKKN
;
A
#
# COMPACT_ATOMS: atom_id res chain seq x y z
N MET A 1 -10.08 -2.40 9.35
CA MET A 1 -8.80 -1.76 9.02
C MET A 1 -9.01 -0.50 8.20
N THR A 2 -8.06 0.43 8.25
CA THR A 2 -7.95 1.59 7.36
C THR A 2 -6.89 1.33 6.28
N ALA A 3 -6.95 2.07 5.16
CA ALA A 3 -5.91 1.99 4.14
C ALA A 3 -4.51 2.28 4.71
N LYS A 4 -4.40 3.23 5.65
CA LYS A 4 -3.13 3.54 6.33
C LYS A 4 -2.58 2.35 7.11
N GLU A 5 -3.42 1.62 7.83
CA GLU A 5 -3.02 0.41 8.56
C GLU A 5 -2.54 -0.70 7.60
N VAL A 6 -3.28 -0.92 6.50
CA VAL A 6 -2.90 -1.87 5.45
C VAL A 6 -1.53 -1.53 4.87
N ARG A 7 -1.30 -0.25 4.54
CA ARG A 7 0.01 0.23 4.09
C ARG A 7 1.09 -0.03 5.14
N ASN A 8 0.84 0.28 6.41
CA ASN A 8 1.86 0.09 7.47
C ASN A 8 2.26 -1.39 7.60
N ILE A 9 1.30 -2.31 7.49
CA ILE A 9 1.56 -3.75 7.52
C ILE A 9 2.42 -4.15 6.31
N ILE A 10 2.05 -3.73 5.11
CA ILE A 10 2.79 -4.09 3.89
C ILE A 10 4.21 -3.52 3.93
N SER A 11 4.38 -2.24 4.23
CA SER A 11 5.70 -1.60 4.30
C SER A 11 6.60 -2.32 5.31
N ARG A 12 6.08 -2.66 6.50
CA ARG A 12 6.83 -3.40 7.53
C ARG A 12 7.22 -4.81 7.07
N ARG A 13 6.28 -5.57 6.50
CA ARG A 13 6.52 -6.95 6.08
C ARG A 13 7.48 -7.02 4.89
N LEU A 14 7.28 -6.16 3.90
CA LEU A 14 8.13 -6.07 2.74
C LEU A 14 9.55 -5.61 3.12
N HIS A 15 9.69 -4.62 4.00
CA HIS A 15 10.99 -4.22 4.56
C HIS A 15 11.69 -5.39 5.26
N GLY A 16 10.97 -6.13 6.11
CA GLY A 16 11.52 -7.29 6.81
C GLY A 16 11.98 -8.41 5.89
N PHE A 17 11.32 -8.60 4.74
CA PHE A 17 11.72 -9.60 3.75
C PHE A 17 12.88 -9.15 2.86
N ILE A 18 12.83 -7.92 2.35
CA ILE A 18 13.78 -7.42 1.36
C ILE A 18 15.08 -6.93 2.00
N GLY A 19 14.99 -6.38 3.22
CA GLY A 19 16.10 -5.73 3.92
C GLY A 19 16.39 -4.31 3.44
N GLN A 20 15.59 -3.76 2.52
CA GLN A 20 15.74 -2.40 2.00
C GLN A 20 14.65 -1.47 2.53
N PRO A 21 14.89 -0.15 2.62
CA PRO A 21 13.88 0.81 3.06
C PRO A 21 12.63 0.77 2.16
N VAL A 22 11.45 0.84 2.79
CA VAL A 22 10.15 0.94 2.11
C VAL A 22 9.47 2.24 2.57
N ILE A 23 9.52 3.28 1.74
CA ILE A 23 9.14 4.64 2.12
C ILE A 23 8.06 5.23 1.21
N LEU A 24 7.41 6.30 1.65
CA LEU A 24 6.41 6.99 0.82
C LEU A 24 7.13 7.70 -0.33
N HIS A 25 6.56 7.67 -1.53
CA HIS A 25 7.08 8.48 -2.65
C HIS A 25 6.89 9.98 -2.38
N GLU A 26 7.92 10.80 -2.64
CA GLU A 26 7.94 12.27 -2.44
C GLU A 26 7.75 12.69 -0.97
N GLN A 27 8.78 12.48 -0.13
CA GLN A 27 8.80 13.00 1.24
C GLN A 27 9.65 14.27 1.34
N ASP A 28 9.24 15.21 2.20
CA ASP A 28 10.00 16.44 2.51
C ASP A 28 11.25 16.19 3.39
N VAL A 29 11.53 14.93 3.74
CA VAL A 29 12.62 14.52 4.62
C VAL A 29 13.71 13.85 3.78
N GLY A 30 14.98 14.05 4.14
CA GLY A 30 16.12 13.45 3.45
C GLY A 30 15.94 11.95 3.21
N GLU A 31 15.97 11.56 1.94
CA GLU A 31 15.74 10.19 1.52
C GLU A 31 16.97 9.32 1.82
N PRO A 32 16.79 8.04 2.21
CA PRO A 32 17.88 7.09 2.31
C PRO A 32 18.61 6.95 0.97
N ALA A 33 19.91 6.66 1.01
CA ALA A 33 20.64 6.30 -0.20
C ALA A 33 20.07 4.99 -0.78
N PRO A 34 19.82 4.92 -2.10
CA PRO A 34 19.37 3.68 -2.73
C PRO A 34 20.37 2.52 -2.64
N PRO A 35 19.92 1.26 -2.82
CA PRO A 35 18.60 0.87 -3.33
C PRO A 35 17.45 0.99 -2.31
N LEU A 36 16.26 1.37 -2.76
CA LEU A 36 15.06 1.46 -1.90
C LEU A 36 13.77 1.19 -2.67
N LEU A 37 12.67 1.00 -1.92
CA LEU A 37 11.32 0.86 -2.46
C LEU A 37 10.46 2.06 -2.05
N TYR A 38 9.88 2.74 -3.02
CA TYR A 38 8.77 3.67 -2.76
C TYR A 38 7.44 2.93 -2.81
N TYR A 39 6.47 3.41 -2.02
CA TYR A 39 5.07 3.10 -2.22
C TYR A 39 4.23 4.38 -2.40
N ARG A 40 3.13 4.25 -3.14
CA ARG A 40 2.12 5.31 -3.33
C ARG A 40 0.74 4.68 -3.46
N PHE A 41 -0.29 5.28 -2.87
CA PHE A 41 -1.67 4.89 -3.19
C PHE A 41 -2.05 5.41 -4.57
N ILE A 42 -2.53 4.50 -5.42
CA ILE A 42 -3.19 4.86 -6.68
C ILE A 42 -4.68 5.11 -6.38
N SER A 43 -5.29 4.17 -5.67
CA SER A 43 -6.69 4.23 -5.25
C SER A 43 -6.78 3.86 -3.77
N PRO A 44 -6.84 4.82 -2.85
CA PRO A 44 -6.75 4.54 -1.41
C PRO A 44 -8.01 3.88 -0.83
N LEU A 45 -9.16 4.02 -1.50
CA LEU A 45 -10.42 3.46 -1.02
C LEU A 45 -11.36 3.15 -2.20
N ILE A 46 -11.59 1.86 -2.45
CA ILE A 46 -12.52 1.34 -3.46
C ILE A 46 -13.61 0.55 -2.72
N PRO A 47 -14.83 1.08 -2.58
CA PRO A 47 -15.94 0.34 -1.96
C PRO A 47 -16.46 -0.73 -2.93
N LEU A 48 -16.70 -1.94 -2.41
CA LEU A 48 -17.21 -3.07 -3.22
C LEU A 48 -18.72 -3.33 -3.03
N GLY A 49 -19.39 -2.59 -2.16
CA GLY A 49 -20.74 -2.92 -1.70
C GLY A 49 -20.75 -4.03 -0.65
N GLY A 50 -21.92 -4.57 -0.33
CA GLY A 50 -22.06 -5.64 0.69
C GLY A 50 -21.84 -5.16 2.13
N ALA A 51 -22.08 -3.88 2.41
CA ALA A 51 -21.91 -3.34 3.74
C ALA A 51 -22.98 -3.88 4.71
N SER A 52 -22.53 -4.35 5.87
CA SER A 52 -23.39 -4.70 7.00
C SER A 52 -23.49 -3.51 7.94
N ILE A 53 -24.71 -3.13 8.31
CA ILE A 53 -24.99 -2.03 9.24
C ILE A 53 -25.72 -2.58 10.45
N TRP A 54 -25.27 -2.22 11.65
CA TRP A 54 -25.94 -2.57 12.89
C TRP A 54 -25.81 -1.46 13.93
N HIS A 55 -26.67 -1.52 14.95
CA HIS A 55 -26.76 -0.52 16.00
C HIS A 55 -26.47 -1.14 17.36
N GLU A 56 -25.61 -0.48 18.14
CA GLU A 56 -25.25 -0.92 19.47
C GLU A 56 -24.89 0.30 20.33
N GLY A 57 -25.52 0.44 21.50
CA GLY A 57 -25.17 1.48 22.48
C GLY A 57 -25.21 2.92 21.96
N GLY A 58 -26.24 3.29 21.18
CA GLY A 58 -26.36 4.65 20.59
C GLY A 58 -25.39 4.93 19.43
N LYS A 59 -24.67 3.91 18.96
CA LYS A 59 -23.77 4.01 17.82
C LYS A 59 -24.28 3.17 16.66
N GLN A 60 -24.00 3.64 15.45
CA GLN A 60 -24.19 2.86 14.24
C GLN A 60 -22.82 2.42 13.72
N TYR A 61 -22.71 1.12 13.49
CA TYR A 61 -21.53 0.48 12.93
C TYR A 61 -21.83 0.14 11.47
N ARG A 62 -20.83 0.32 10.62
CA ARG A 62 -20.85 -0.12 9.23
C ARG A 62 -19.58 -0.88 8.94
N ARG A 63 -19.71 -2.16 8.57
CA ARG A 63 -18.60 -3.01 8.11
C ARG A 63 -18.76 -3.29 6.63
N GLU A 64 -17.70 -3.14 5.85
CA GLU A 64 -17.74 -3.34 4.41
C GLU A 64 -16.41 -3.93 3.88
N PRO A 65 -16.47 -4.85 2.89
CA PRO A 65 -15.29 -5.19 2.12
C PRO A 65 -14.84 -3.96 1.33
N THR A 66 -13.54 -3.69 1.38
CA THR A 66 -12.92 -2.52 0.78
C THR A 66 -11.67 -2.96 0.03
N GLU A 67 -11.43 -2.34 -1.12
CA GLU A 67 -10.18 -2.50 -1.85
C GLU A 67 -9.32 -1.24 -1.82
N THR A 68 -8.03 -1.42 -2.00
CA THR A 68 -7.07 -0.34 -2.30
C THR A 68 -6.08 -0.82 -3.35
N THR A 69 -5.66 0.11 -4.22
CA THR A 69 -4.57 -0.12 -5.17
C THR A 69 -3.37 0.69 -4.72
N MET A 70 -2.24 0.02 -4.55
CA MET A 70 -0.97 0.61 -4.15
C MET A 70 0.10 0.30 -5.20
N SER A 71 0.86 1.31 -5.58
CA SER A 71 2.04 1.18 -6.42
C SER A 71 3.26 0.94 -5.55
N ILE A 72 4.13 0.01 -5.95
CA ILE A 72 5.43 -0.25 -5.36
C ILE A 72 6.49 -0.05 -6.45
N THR A 73 7.50 0.77 -6.18
CA THR A 73 8.55 1.12 -7.15
C THR A 73 9.92 0.99 -6.50
N ALA A 74 10.74 0.09 -7.02
CA ALA A 74 12.16 -0.01 -6.70
C ALA A 74 12.94 1.09 -7.42
N VAL A 75 13.91 1.67 -6.73
CA VAL A 75 14.76 2.73 -7.25
C VAL A 75 16.22 2.47 -6.94
N SER A 76 17.09 2.72 -7.91
CA SER A 76 18.53 2.76 -7.72
C SER A 76 19.23 3.73 -8.69
N TYR A 77 20.52 3.95 -8.42
CA TYR A 77 21.44 4.77 -9.18
C TYR A 77 22.73 4.04 -9.48
N ASP A 78 23.28 4.36 -10.64
CA ASP A 78 24.62 4.00 -11.04
C ASP A 78 25.66 4.56 -10.06
N ARG A 79 26.51 3.72 -9.50
CA ARG A 79 27.52 4.16 -8.51
C ARG A 79 28.71 3.23 -8.42
N ASN A 80 29.85 3.78 -8.01
CA ASN A 80 31.00 2.99 -7.58
C ASN A 80 30.79 2.49 -6.15
N SER A 81 31.03 1.20 -5.94
CA SER A 81 31.03 0.54 -4.64
C SER A 81 32.39 -0.12 -4.38
N SER A 82 32.65 -0.53 -3.15
CA SER A 82 33.88 -1.27 -2.78
C SER A 82 34.08 -2.55 -3.60
N ASN A 83 32.98 -3.13 -4.11
CA ASN A 83 32.95 -4.40 -4.83
C ASN A 83 32.87 -4.22 -6.37
N GLY A 84 33.02 -2.99 -6.87
CA GLY A 84 32.92 -2.67 -8.29
C GLY A 84 31.84 -1.65 -8.62
N TYR A 85 31.58 -1.47 -9.91
CA TYR A 85 30.53 -0.58 -10.39
C TYR A 85 29.16 -1.26 -10.29
N ILE A 86 28.20 -0.56 -9.72
CA ILE A 86 26.80 -0.99 -9.64
C ILE A 86 26.03 -0.30 -10.76
N HIS A 87 25.41 -1.10 -11.62
CA HIS A 87 24.43 -0.64 -12.59
C HIS A 87 23.08 -0.49 -11.89
N GLY A 88 22.59 0.73 -11.73
CA GLY A 88 21.35 1.02 -11.03
C GLY A 88 20.12 0.41 -11.71
N ASP A 89 20.18 0.19 -13.03
CA ASP A 89 19.07 -0.41 -13.78
C ASP A 89 18.87 -1.88 -13.39
N ASP A 90 19.97 -2.65 -13.38
CA ASP A 90 19.96 -4.05 -12.96
C ASP A 90 19.56 -4.18 -11.48
N GLU A 91 20.11 -3.33 -10.60
CA GLU A 91 19.81 -3.38 -9.16
C GLU A 91 18.34 -3.00 -8.87
N ALA A 92 17.78 -2.02 -9.57
CA ALA A 92 16.38 -1.64 -9.43
C ALA A 92 15.44 -2.73 -9.97
N LEU A 93 15.79 -3.36 -11.10
CA LEU A 93 15.03 -4.48 -11.65
C LEU A 93 15.03 -5.68 -10.70
N GLU A 94 16.21 -6.10 -10.23
CA GLU A 94 16.34 -7.22 -9.28
C GLU A 94 15.55 -6.96 -8.00
N LEU A 95 15.60 -5.74 -7.47
CA LEU A 95 14.83 -5.36 -6.29
C LEU A 95 13.31 -5.43 -6.54
N ALA A 96 12.84 -4.97 -7.70
CA ALA A 96 11.44 -5.07 -8.08
C ALA A 96 10.99 -6.53 -8.25
N GLU A 97 11.82 -7.38 -8.86
CA GLU A 97 11.56 -8.82 -9.04
C GLU A 97 11.47 -9.55 -7.69
N ARG A 98 12.33 -9.22 -6.74
CA ARG A 98 12.26 -9.75 -5.38
C ARG A 98 10.98 -9.30 -4.66
N ALA A 99 10.61 -8.02 -4.79
CA ALA A 99 9.42 -7.47 -4.16
C ALA A 99 8.12 -8.07 -4.72
N ILE A 100 8.00 -8.25 -6.05
CA ILE A 100 6.83 -8.89 -6.65
C ILE A 100 6.79 -10.39 -6.33
N SER A 101 7.94 -11.08 -6.32
CA SER A 101 8.02 -12.49 -5.94
C SER A 101 7.52 -12.74 -4.50
N TRP A 102 7.82 -11.81 -3.59
CA TRP A 102 7.27 -11.83 -2.24
C TRP A 102 5.74 -11.75 -2.25
N MET A 103 5.16 -10.80 -3.00
CA MET A 103 3.71 -10.62 -3.12
C MET A 103 3.01 -11.82 -3.77
N LEU A 104 3.67 -12.52 -4.69
CA LEU A 104 3.15 -13.70 -5.37
C LEU A 104 3.20 -14.96 -4.49
N HIS A 105 4.14 -15.03 -3.53
CA HIS A 105 4.38 -16.22 -2.73
C HIS A 105 4.14 -16.00 -1.23
N ILE A 106 5.20 -15.96 -0.41
CA ILE A 106 5.07 -15.94 1.06
C ILE A 106 4.31 -14.71 1.58
N GLY A 107 4.45 -13.55 0.93
CA GLY A 107 3.76 -12.33 1.32
C GLY A 107 2.25 -12.45 1.19
N ARG A 108 1.76 -13.20 0.19
CA ARG A 108 0.33 -13.46 0.02
C ARG A 108 -0.27 -14.17 1.23
N HIS A 109 0.45 -15.16 1.77
CA HIS A 109 0.02 -15.92 2.94
C HIS A 109 0.08 -15.06 4.20
N ASP A 110 1.20 -14.37 4.44
CA ASP A 110 1.39 -13.51 5.61
C ASP A 110 0.35 -12.39 5.68
N LEU A 111 0.03 -11.77 4.55
CA LEU A 111 -0.98 -10.71 4.47
C LEU A 111 -2.39 -11.27 4.75
N LEU A 112 -2.69 -12.49 4.29
CA LEU A 112 -3.98 -13.12 4.55
C LEU A 112 -4.21 -13.35 6.05
N LEU A 113 -3.16 -13.76 6.78
CA LEU A 113 -3.21 -13.92 8.24
C LEU A 113 -3.46 -12.59 8.98
N GLU A 114 -3.10 -11.46 8.35
CA GLU A 114 -3.36 -10.10 8.85
C GLU A 114 -4.71 -9.54 8.36
N GLY A 115 -5.53 -10.37 7.68
CA GLY A 115 -6.85 -9.98 7.16
C GLY A 115 -6.81 -9.20 5.84
N ILE A 116 -5.70 -9.28 5.09
CA ILE A 116 -5.49 -8.58 3.81
C ILE A 116 -5.34 -9.61 2.69
N THR A 117 -6.22 -9.55 1.70
CA THR A 117 -6.18 -10.42 0.52
C THR A 117 -5.54 -9.69 -0.65
N VAL A 118 -4.53 -10.31 -1.28
CA VAL A 118 -3.98 -9.84 -2.56
C VAL A 118 -4.91 -10.28 -3.69
N VAL A 119 -5.59 -9.31 -4.30
CA VAL A 119 -6.57 -9.53 -5.37
C VAL A 119 -5.89 -9.67 -6.72
N GLU A 120 -5.01 -8.73 -7.04
CA GLU A 120 -4.37 -8.61 -8.34
C GLU A 120 -2.99 -7.96 -8.18
N ILE A 121 -2.05 -8.36 -9.04
CA ILE A 121 -0.74 -7.76 -9.14
C ILE A 121 -0.46 -7.50 -10.63
N SER A 122 -0.03 -6.29 -10.98
CA SER A 122 0.38 -5.97 -12.35
C SER A 122 1.77 -6.52 -12.66
N ASN A 123 2.13 -6.55 -13.94
CA ASN A 123 3.52 -6.83 -14.34
C ASN A 123 4.46 -5.75 -13.79
N VAL A 124 5.74 -6.12 -13.58
CA VAL A 124 6.82 -5.16 -13.37
C VAL A 124 7.04 -4.38 -14.66
N GLN A 125 7.12 -3.06 -14.54
CA GLN A 125 7.33 -2.14 -15.66
C GLN A 125 8.44 -1.15 -15.33
N CYS A 126 9.17 -0.72 -16.36
CA CYS A 126 10.11 0.39 -16.26
C CYS A 126 9.34 1.70 -16.01
N ARG A 127 9.78 2.45 -15.00
CA ARG A 127 9.23 3.73 -14.54
C ARG A 127 10.30 4.82 -14.48
N SER A 128 11.50 4.53 -15.00
CA SER A 128 12.64 5.44 -15.01
C SER A 128 12.29 6.78 -15.65
N ASN A 129 12.69 7.86 -15.00
CA ASN A 129 12.58 9.21 -15.54
C ASN A 129 13.97 9.79 -15.80
N LEU A 130 14.08 10.62 -16.84
CA LEU A 130 15.31 11.36 -17.10
C LEU A 130 15.35 12.55 -16.14
N MET A 131 16.26 12.55 -15.16
CA MET A 131 16.54 13.75 -14.37
C MET A 131 17.82 14.43 -14.87
N ILE A 132 17.90 15.74 -14.63
CA ILE A 132 18.90 16.64 -15.25
C ILE A 132 20.34 16.26 -14.86
N ASN A 133 20.55 15.66 -13.68
CA ASN A 133 21.88 15.37 -13.14
C ASN A 133 22.19 13.88 -12.94
N GLU A 134 21.17 13.01 -12.83
CA GLU A 134 21.32 11.56 -12.65
C GLU A 134 20.08 10.86 -13.24
N VAL A 135 20.22 9.64 -13.75
CA VAL A 135 19.05 8.84 -14.16
C VAL A 135 18.65 7.95 -13.00
N ALA A 136 17.57 8.30 -12.31
CA ALA A 136 16.94 7.38 -11.37
C ALA A 136 16.40 6.19 -12.17
N ARG A 137 16.94 5.00 -11.89
CA ARG A 137 16.47 3.77 -12.51
C ARG A 137 15.35 3.22 -11.66
N GLN A 138 14.17 3.11 -12.24
CA GLN A 138 12.97 2.74 -11.51
C GLN A 138 12.23 1.60 -12.20
N TYR A 139 11.87 0.59 -11.43
CA TYR A 139 11.01 -0.50 -11.84
C TYR A 139 9.92 -0.71 -10.81
N GLY A 140 8.70 -0.97 -11.24
CA GLY A 140 7.63 -1.17 -10.28
C GLY A 140 6.40 -1.85 -10.83
N PHE A 141 5.50 -2.18 -9.91
CA PHE A 141 4.24 -2.86 -10.15
C PHE A 141 3.17 -2.28 -9.23
N ASP A 142 1.91 -2.60 -9.53
CA ASP A 142 0.76 -2.19 -8.75
C ASP A 142 0.09 -3.42 -8.15
N VAL A 143 -0.35 -3.31 -6.90
CA VAL A 143 -1.03 -4.36 -6.16
C VAL A 143 -2.41 -3.88 -5.72
N ARG A 144 -3.43 -4.67 -6.05
CA ARG A 144 -4.80 -4.49 -5.57
C ARG A 144 -5.03 -5.41 -4.37
N LEU A 145 -5.48 -4.81 -3.28
CA LEU A 145 -5.59 -5.43 -1.97
C LEU A 145 -7.02 -5.29 -1.48
N ARG A 146 -7.57 -6.33 -0.84
CA ARG A 146 -8.89 -6.32 -0.23
C ARG A 146 -8.79 -6.57 1.27
N PHE A 147 -9.57 -5.84 2.05
CA PHE A 147 -9.63 -5.95 3.50
C PHE A 147 -11.01 -5.56 4.02
N GLU A 148 -11.35 -5.92 5.26
CA GLU A 148 -12.57 -5.43 5.91
C GLU A 148 -12.33 -4.07 6.56
N ARG A 149 -13.19 -3.10 6.23
CA ARG A 149 -13.22 -1.77 6.83
C ARG A 149 -14.43 -1.66 7.75
N THR A 150 -14.25 -1.07 8.93
CA THR A 150 -15.35 -0.76 9.85
C THR A 150 -15.31 0.73 10.18
N THR A 151 -16.46 1.38 10.09
CA THR A 151 -16.68 2.78 10.50
C THR A 151 -17.79 2.84 11.52
N ILE A 152 -17.68 3.82 12.43
CA ILE A 152 -18.61 4.02 13.53
C ILE A 152 -19.06 5.47 13.49
N ILE A 153 -20.36 5.71 13.64
CA ILE A 153 -20.93 7.04 13.83
C ILE A 153 -21.79 7.06 15.09
N ASP A 154 -21.77 8.16 15.83
CA ASP A 154 -22.69 8.38 16.94
C ASP A 154 -24.07 8.73 16.39
N MET A 155 -25.11 8.10 16.93
CA MET A 155 -26.49 8.44 16.57
C MET A 155 -27.02 9.49 17.53
N GLN A 156 -27.73 10.48 16.99
CA GLN A 156 -28.45 11.45 17.81
C GLN A 156 -29.77 10.84 18.29
N ASP A 157 -30.03 10.91 19.58
CA ASP A 157 -31.34 10.59 20.14
C ASP A 157 -32.37 11.62 19.69
N ILE A 158 -33.42 11.19 18.98
CA ILE A 158 -34.59 12.02 18.74
C ILE A 158 -35.43 12.02 20.03
N LYS A 159 -35.26 13.05 20.86
CA LYS A 159 -35.95 13.13 22.17
C LYS A 159 -37.41 13.59 22.07
N ASP A 160 -37.83 14.26 20.99
CA ASP A 160 -39.16 14.90 20.90
C ASP A 160 -39.83 14.70 19.52
N GLY A 161 -40.20 13.46 19.19
CA GLY A 161 -41.02 13.14 18.03
C GLY A 161 -42.49 13.55 18.22
N ASN A 162 -42.80 14.85 18.16
CA ASN A 162 -44.19 15.33 18.16
C ASN A 162 -44.85 15.06 16.81
N ILE A 163 -45.51 13.91 16.67
CA ILE A 163 -46.42 13.64 15.56
C ILE A 163 -47.72 14.40 15.85
N LYS A 164 -47.91 15.56 15.21
CA LYS A 164 -49.24 16.19 15.17
C LYS A 164 -50.16 15.29 14.35
N LYS A 165 -51.14 14.67 15.01
CA LYS A 165 -52.30 14.08 14.33
C LYS A 165 -53.14 15.24 13.80
N ASN A 166 -53.30 15.31 12.49
CA ASN A 166 -54.39 16.06 11.85
C ASN A 166 -55.69 15.24 11.93
#